data_AF-A0A9X8D250-F1
#
_entry.id   AF-A0A9X8D250-F1
#
_cell.length_a   1.000
_cell.length_b   1.000
_cell.length_c   1.000
_cell.angle_alpha   90.00
_cell.angle_beta   90.00
_cell.angle_gamma   90.00
#
_symmetry.space_group_name_H-M   'P 1'
#
loop_
_entity.id
_entity.type
_entity.pdbx_description
1 polymer ?
#
loop_
_entity_poly.entity_id
_entity_poly.type
_entity_poly.pdbx_seq_one_letter_code
_entity_poly.pdbx_strand_id
1 'polypeptide(L)'
;MNASKTLAAVALSLLAVAGAHAETYDGVHTVHSTLSRSEVTSQAVAAARAGNEYSDAASAGAQTFTSTADRSTIRAEAVAKAHDPLASLDRRAFYRDEVPAAYKKPSVSFTRQAGL
;
A
#
# COMPACT_ATOMS: atom_id res chain seq x y z
N MET A 1 -30.88 -36.43 34.03
CA MET A 1 -30.13 -36.65 32.76
C MET A 1 -30.11 -38.15 32.48
N ASN A 2 -30.34 -38.57 31.25
CA ASN A 2 -30.33 -39.98 30.82
C ASN A 2 -29.03 -40.33 30.07
N ALA A 3 -28.61 -41.60 30.11
CA ALA A 3 -27.31 -42.07 29.62
C ALA A 3 -27.02 -41.71 28.15
N SER A 4 -28.05 -41.63 27.31
CA SER A 4 -27.92 -41.23 25.90
C SER A 4 -27.51 -39.76 25.74
N LYS A 5 -27.99 -38.86 26.61
CA LYS A 5 -27.60 -37.43 26.57
C LYS A 5 -26.17 -37.22 27.03
N THR A 6 -25.71 -38.00 28.01
CA THR A 6 -24.30 -37.98 28.43
C THR A 6 -23.40 -38.54 27.35
N LEU A 7 -23.80 -39.62 26.66
CA LEU A 7 -23.02 -40.18 25.56
C LEU A 7 -22.92 -39.20 24.38
N ALA A 8 -24.03 -38.55 24.00
CA ALA A 8 -24.04 -37.55 22.94
C ALA A 8 -23.18 -36.32 23.28
N ALA A 9 -23.25 -35.85 24.53
CA ALA A 9 -22.41 -34.75 24.99
C ALA A 9 -20.92 -35.12 24.95
N VAL A 10 -20.55 -36.34 25.39
CA VAL A 10 -19.18 -36.84 25.33
C VAL A 10 -18.70 -36.97 23.89
N ALA A 11 -19.51 -37.55 23.00
CA ALA A 11 -19.16 -37.69 21.58
C ALA A 11 -18.95 -36.33 20.91
N LEU A 12 -19.82 -35.35 21.19
CA LEU A 12 -19.68 -33.99 20.67
C LEU A 12 -18.45 -33.27 21.25
N SER A 13 -18.13 -33.51 22.52
CA SER A 13 -16.94 -32.96 23.18
C SER A 13 -15.64 -33.53 22.61
N LEU A 14 -15.61 -34.84 22.30
CA LEU A 14 -14.47 -35.49 21.67
C LEU A 14 -14.25 -35.02 20.24
N LEU A 15 -15.33 -34.80 19.48
CA LEU A 15 -15.26 -34.27 18.12
C LEU A 15 -14.78 -32.81 18.10
N ALA A 16 -15.18 -32.01 19.09
CA ALA A 16 -14.72 -30.61 19.21
C ALA A 16 -13.22 -30.51 19.50
N VAL A 17 -12.64 -31.46 20.24
CA VAL A 17 -11.18 -31.52 20.49
C VAL A 17 -10.39 -31.91 19.24
N ALA A 18 -10.96 -32.72 18.35
CA ALA A 18 -10.28 -33.15 17.12
C ALA A 18 -10.11 -32.03 16.08
N GLY A 19 -10.88 -30.95 16.17
CA GLY A 19 -10.82 -29.82 15.22
C GLY A 19 -9.82 -28.72 15.58
N ALA A 20 -9.21 -28.77 16.77
CA ALA A 20 -8.20 -27.80 17.21
C ALA A 20 -6.83 -28.14 16.62
N HIS A 21 -6.71 -28.01 15.30
CA HIS A 21 -5.41 -28.05 14.62
C HIS A 21 -4.77 -26.67 14.75
N ALA A 22 -3.74 -26.54 15.57
CA ALA A 22 -2.83 -25.40 15.49
C ALA A 22 -2.07 -25.50 14.16
N GLU A 23 -1.87 -24.38 13.46
CA GLU A 23 -0.99 -24.37 12.30
C GLU A 23 0.40 -24.84 12.73
N THR A 24 0.85 -25.95 12.13
CA THR A 24 2.18 -26.49 12.42
C THR A 24 3.21 -25.47 11.97
N TYR A 25 3.94 -24.89 12.91
CA TYR A 25 5.09 -24.06 12.58
C TYR A 25 6.15 -24.93 11.91
N ASP A 26 6.38 -24.72 10.61
CA ASP A 26 7.27 -25.51 9.76
C ASP A 26 8.75 -25.15 9.94
N GLY A 27 9.07 -24.40 11.00
CA GLY A 27 10.42 -23.91 11.27
C GLY A 27 10.84 -22.75 10.39
N VAL A 28 12.12 -22.36 10.50
CA VAL A 28 12.73 -21.39 9.58
C VAL A 28 13.10 -22.13 8.30
N HIS A 29 12.43 -21.81 7.20
CA HIS A 29 12.78 -22.37 5.90
C HIS A 29 14.20 -21.94 5.50
N THR A 30 15.01 -22.92 5.09
CA THR A 30 16.34 -22.66 4.56
C THR A 30 16.22 -22.08 3.15
N VAL A 31 16.68 -20.85 2.96
CA VAL A 31 16.79 -20.26 1.63
C VAL A 31 17.99 -20.90 0.92
N HIS A 32 17.72 -21.67 -0.12
CA HIS A 32 18.76 -22.20 -1.00
C HIS A 32 19.05 -21.19 -2.10
N SER A 33 20.32 -20.82 -2.27
CA SER A 33 20.75 -20.02 -3.41
C SER A 33 20.54 -20.81 -4.70
N THR A 34 19.99 -20.16 -5.73
CA THR A 34 19.82 -20.74 -7.06
C THR A 34 21.14 -20.81 -7.84
N LEU A 35 22.16 -20.05 -7.42
CA LEU A 35 23.48 -19.99 -8.05
C LEU A 35 24.57 -20.51 -7.11
N SER A 36 25.57 -21.17 -7.68
CA SER A 36 26.78 -21.57 -6.97
C SER A 36 27.70 -20.38 -6.66
N ARG A 37 28.57 -20.53 -5.65
CA ARG A 37 29.55 -19.48 -5.29
C ARG A 37 30.50 -19.13 -6.44
N SER A 38 30.86 -20.10 -7.28
CA SER A 38 31.70 -19.86 -8.46
C SER A 38 31.00 -19.03 -9.52
N GLU A 39 29.70 -19.26 -9.74
CA GLU A 39 28.90 -18.48 -10.70
C GLU A 39 28.69 -17.03 -10.22
N VAL A 40 28.42 -16.84 -8.93
CA VAL A 40 28.36 -15.48 -8.36
C VAL A 40 29.70 -14.77 -8.48
N THR A 41 30.81 -15.47 -8.28
CA THR A 41 32.16 -14.88 -8.41
C THR A 41 32.46 -14.46 -9.84
N SER A 42 32.13 -15.28 -10.85
CA SER A 42 32.34 -14.91 -12.25
C SER A 42 31.47 -13.72 -12.67
N GLN A 43 30.20 -13.69 -12.24
CA GLN A 43 29.29 -12.55 -12.46
C GLN A 43 29.80 -11.28 -11.77
N ALA A 44 30.28 -11.37 -10.54
CA ALA A 44 30.82 -10.24 -9.79
C ALA A 44 32.07 -9.65 -10.48
N VAL A 45 32.96 -10.49 -11.02
CA VAL A 45 34.13 -10.02 -11.79
C VAL A 45 33.69 -9.33 -13.09
N ALA A 46 32.69 -9.87 -13.78
CA ALA A 46 32.15 -9.24 -14.98
C ALA A 46 31.51 -7.87 -14.67
N ALA A 47 30.67 -7.79 -13.62
CA ALA A 47 30.04 -6.56 -13.18
C ALA A 47 31.08 -5.50 -12.74
N ALA A 48 32.11 -5.90 -11.99
CA ALA A 48 33.18 -4.99 -11.58
C ALA A 48 33.96 -4.43 -12.78
N ARG A 49 34.07 -5.19 -13.88
CA ARG A 49 34.72 -4.74 -15.13
C ARG A 49 33.81 -3.94 -16.05
N ALA A 50 32.48 -4.00 -15.87
CA ALA A 50 31.52 -3.30 -16.72
C ALA A 50 31.56 -1.77 -16.56
N GLY A 51 32.28 -1.26 -15.55
CA GLY A 51 32.35 0.17 -15.26
C GLY A 51 31.10 0.69 -14.54
N ASN A 52 31.00 2.01 -14.38
CA ASN A 52 29.85 2.63 -13.72
C ASN A 52 28.72 2.85 -14.74
N GLU A 53 27.65 2.07 -14.62
CA GLU A 53 26.43 2.14 -15.46
C GLU A 53 25.77 3.53 -15.45
N TYR A 54 26.04 4.34 -14.43
CA TYR A 54 25.49 5.69 -14.28
C TYR A 54 26.52 6.80 -14.52
N SER A 55 27.69 6.48 -15.07
CA SER A 55 28.77 7.46 -15.30
C SER A 55 28.35 8.61 -16.21
N ASP A 56 27.57 8.31 -17.26
CA ASP A 56 27.05 9.32 -18.18
C ASP A 56 26.07 10.27 -17.49
N ALA A 57 25.16 9.71 -16.68
CA ALA A 57 24.19 10.49 -15.91
C ALA A 57 24.87 11.35 -14.83
N ALA A 58 25.95 10.86 -14.21
CA ALA A 58 26.71 11.60 -13.22
C ALA A 58 27.35 12.88 -13.80
N SER A 59 27.68 12.86 -15.10
CA SER A 59 28.24 14.01 -15.82
C SER A 59 27.18 14.91 -16.46
N ALA A 60 25.92 14.47 -16.47
CA ALA A 60 24.83 15.14 -17.20
C ALA A 60 24.39 16.47 -16.57
N GLY A 61 24.83 16.80 -15.35
CA GLY A 61 24.45 18.03 -14.64
C GLY A 61 22.94 18.13 -14.36
N ALA A 62 22.50 19.29 -13.88
CA ALA A 62 21.08 19.54 -13.67
C ALA A 62 20.36 19.64 -15.03
N GLN A 63 19.44 18.71 -15.29
CA GLN A 63 18.61 18.74 -16.50
C GLN A 63 17.58 19.86 -16.40
N THR A 64 17.57 20.77 -17.37
CA THR A 64 16.56 21.82 -17.46
C THR A 64 15.19 21.21 -17.74
N PHE A 65 14.26 21.42 -16.82
CA PHE A 65 12.84 21.11 -17.02
C PHE A 65 12.09 22.40 -17.37
N THR A 66 11.52 22.46 -18.57
CA THR A 66 10.65 23.56 -18.98
C THR A 66 9.21 23.21 -18.64
N SER A 67 8.67 23.79 -17.57
CA SER A 67 7.23 23.74 -17.30
C SER A 67 6.50 24.59 -18.33
N THR A 68 5.63 23.97 -19.13
CA THR A 68 4.74 24.67 -20.08
C THR A 68 3.48 25.23 -19.42
N ALA A 69 3.17 24.83 -18.19
CA ALA A 69 2.01 25.32 -17.45
C ALA A 69 2.34 26.61 -16.67
N ASP A 70 1.40 27.55 -16.69
CA ASP A 70 1.49 28.77 -15.89
C ASP A 70 1.45 28.46 -14.38
N ARG A 71 2.36 29.05 -13.62
CA ARG A 71 2.50 28.77 -12.19
C ARG A 71 1.29 29.19 -11.37
N SER A 72 0.59 30.25 -11.78
CA SER A 72 -0.61 30.72 -11.09
C SER A 72 -1.77 29.74 -11.30
N THR A 73 -1.90 29.19 -12.51
CA THR A 73 -2.86 28.14 -12.83
C THR A 73 -2.61 26.88 -11.98
N ILE A 74 -1.36 26.38 -11.96
CA ILE A 74 -1.01 25.20 -11.15
C ILE A 74 -1.29 25.43 -9.66
N ARG A 75 -1.01 26.64 -9.16
CA ARG A 75 -1.32 26.98 -7.77
C ARG A 75 -2.83 26.98 -7.50
N ALA A 76 -3.62 27.55 -8.40
CA ALA A 76 -5.07 27.59 -8.27
C ALA A 76 -5.67 26.17 -8.28
N GLU A 77 -5.21 25.31 -9.19
CA GLU A 77 -5.61 23.90 -9.27
C GLU A 77 -5.24 23.13 -8.00
N ALA A 78 -4.01 23.31 -7.51
CA ALA A 78 -3.56 22.67 -6.28
C ALA A 78 -4.39 23.09 -5.06
N VAL A 79 -4.70 24.38 -4.94
CA VAL A 79 -5.57 24.91 -3.87
C VAL A 79 -6.98 24.33 -4.01
N ALA A 80 -7.56 24.33 -5.21
CA ALA A 80 -8.88 23.74 -5.44
C ALA A 80 -8.90 22.24 -5.07
N LYS A 81 -7.85 21.49 -5.42
CA LYS A 81 -7.75 20.07 -5.08
C LYS A 81 -7.54 19.84 -3.58
N ALA A 82 -6.79 20.69 -2.89
CA ALA A 82 -6.62 20.63 -1.45
C ALA A 82 -7.92 20.93 -0.68
N HIS A 83 -8.81 21.74 -1.27
CA HIS A 83 -10.13 22.04 -0.73
C HIS A 83 -11.23 21.07 -1.19
N ASP A 84 -10.90 20.02 -1.94
CA ASP A 84 -11.85 19.02 -2.41
C ASP A 84 -12.46 18.26 -1.20
N PRO A 85 -13.76 18.45 -0.87
CA PRO A 85 -14.38 17.80 0.27
C PRO A 85 -14.53 16.28 0.05
N LEU A 86 -14.33 15.80 -1.18
CA LEU A 86 -14.41 14.40 -1.54
C LEU A 86 -13.05 13.70 -1.57
N ALA A 87 -11.95 14.39 -1.26
CA ALA A 87 -10.60 13.84 -1.38
C ALA A 87 -10.35 12.56 -0.56
N SER A 88 -11.08 12.37 0.56
CA SER A 88 -10.98 11.19 1.41
C SER A 88 -11.98 10.07 1.05
N LEU A 89 -12.86 10.28 0.08
CA LEU A 89 -13.90 9.31 -0.29
C LEU A 89 -13.46 8.46 -1.48
N ASP A 90 -13.57 7.14 -1.32
CA ASP A 90 -13.52 6.23 -2.46
C ASP A 90 -14.88 6.25 -3.17
N ARG A 91 -14.91 6.69 -4.43
CA ARG A 91 -16.12 6.74 -5.24
C ARG A 91 -16.73 5.35 -5.45
N ARG A 92 -15.90 4.30 -5.47
CA ARG A 92 -16.34 2.91 -5.72
C ARG A 92 -17.18 2.33 -4.58
N ALA A 93 -17.16 2.96 -3.41
CA ALA A 93 -18.03 2.59 -2.30
C ALA A 93 -19.51 2.98 -2.53
N PHE A 94 -19.79 3.79 -3.56
CA PHE A 94 -21.14 4.29 -3.85
C PHE A 94 -21.75 3.62 -5.09
N TYR A 95 -23.08 3.57 -5.12
CA TYR A 95 -23.82 3.04 -6.27
C TYR A 95 -23.44 3.80 -7.55
N ARG A 96 -23.06 3.07 -8.60
CA ARG A 96 -22.58 3.61 -9.90
C ARG A 96 -21.39 4.58 -9.79
N ASP A 97 -20.57 4.47 -8.75
CA ASP A 97 -19.44 5.36 -8.50
C ASP A 97 -19.82 6.85 -8.33
N GLU A 98 -21.07 7.12 -7.95
CA GLU A 98 -21.62 8.45 -7.77
C GLU A 98 -21.77 8.80 -6.28
N VAL A 99 -20.99 9.77 -5.81
CA VAL A 99 -21.09 10.26 -4.43
C VAL A 99 -22.36 11.09 -4.26
N PRO A 100 -23.26 10.75 -3.31
CA PRO A 100 -24.48 11.51 -3.07
C PRO A 100 -24.23 12.98 -2.74
N ALA A 101 -25.13 13.87 -3.18
CA ALA A 101 -25.01 15.31 -2.98
C ALA A 101 -24.90 15.73 -1.51
N ALA A 102 -25.42 14.92 -0.56
CA ALA A 102 -25.30 15.16 0.87
C ALA A 102 -23.84 15.20 1.39
N TYR A 103 -22.90 14.57 0.68
CA TYR A 103 -21.48 14.60 1.04
C TYR A 103 -20.75 15.85 0.50
N LYS A 104 -21.40 16.66 -0.34
CA LYS A 104 -20.87 17.97 -0.73
C LYS A 104 -21.06 18.93 0.45
N LYS A 105 -20.00 19.14 1.23
CA LYS A 105 -20.04 20.11 2.34
C LYS A 105 -20.43 21.50 1.82
N PRO A 106 -21.34 22.23 2.47
CA PRO A 106 -21.56 23.65 2.16
C PRO A 106 -20.25 24.41 2.38
N SER A 107 -19.96 25.37 1.50
CA SER A 107 -18.78 26.22 1.66
C SER A 107 -18.85 26.95 3.00
N VAL A 108 -18.01 26.57 3.95
CA VAL A 108 -17.89 27.29 5.22
C VAL A 108 -17.16 28.62 4.94
N SER A 109 -17.90 29.72 4.96
CA SER A 109 -17.32 31.06 4.85
C SER A 109 -16.69 31.42 6.19
N PHE A 110 -15.36 31.42 6.25
CA PHE A 110 -14.65 32.01 7.38
C PHE A 110 -14.50 33.50 7.11
N THR A 111 -15.39 34.32 7.66
CA THR A 111 -15.17 35.77 7.73
C THR A 111 -13.94 36.02 8.58
N ARG A 112 -12.82 36.37 7.93
CA ARG A 112 -11.61 36.80 8.62
C ARG A 112 -11.91 38.17 9.25
N GLN A 113 -12.34 38.18 10.50
CA GLN A 113 -12.50 39.40 11.26
C GLN A 113 -11.10 39.97 11.47
N ALA A 114 -10.76 41.03 10.73
CA ALA A 114 -9.52 41.78 10.96
C ALA A 114 -9.61 42.38 12.37
N GLY A 115 -8.77 41.89 13.29
CA GLY A 115 -8.62 42.48 14.61
C GLY A 115 -8.07 43.89 14.46
N LEU A 116 -8.76 44.85 15.09
CA LEU A 116 -8.32 46.22 15.32
C LEU A 116 -7.17 46.26 16.33
#